data_AF-A0A973GHC7-F1
#
_entry.id   AF-A0A973GHC7-F1
#
_cell.length_a   1.000
_cell.length_b   1.000
_cell.length_c   1.000
_cell.angle_alpha   90.00
_cell.angle_beta   90.00
_cell.angle_gamma   90.00
#
_symmetry.space_group_name_H-M   'P 1'
#
loop_
_entity.id
_entity.type
_entity.pdbx_description
1 polymer ?
#
loop_
_entity_poly.entity_id
_entity_poly.type
_entity_poly.pdbx_seq_one_letter_code
_entity_poly.pdbx_strand_id
1 'polypeptide(L)'
;MTPSMSDNSPKESRTHIGRIASLTLLGVLIVSAVIFFRYGATETYDFSYTDKASFTHGPRVEENTGEESLLASAQRAWKKIVRKSKRSSVREKTLTSNTPETTSETPSEAPTAKPTNTSTQETPSPTSDTSTTASTSSGNTTTTGTGGTVASSPTPTAPVAPVVTRSSVPLNALGIAAGSGLTAMTQSELNTYFQGLKDAGVTWVRWDINWGAVQEAGPNVYYWEDPDRVANTAKKYGINSLGIITYAPVWAQNSTCIKQNTCAPVDADAFATFASLVATRYKGTVSHWEIWNEQNTPQDGYATPNVARYAELLKVTYTAIKRANPDAFVITGGVAPAGDEDGNISPITFVKGLYTYGAKDSFDAIALHPYTYPLSPTRDVEWNNWEQIADIRDIMVANGDSAKRIWLTEYGAPTGGPGKARTINPSTFVYGADYVTEAAQDQMAQETVALYTDHTSYLGPFFWYSFRDLGTAKTSPENFFGILRHDLTQKPAYVTLKEFAAHFNTE
;
A
#
# COMPACT_ATOMS: atom_id res chain seq x y z
N MET A 1 -71.30 30.34 -24.13
CA MET A 1 -71.42 28.97 -23.59
C MET A 1 -70.71 28.01 -24.55
N THR A 2 -70.18 26.90 -24.06
CA THR A 2 -69.60 25.75 -24.81
C THR A 2 -70.71 24.96 -25.56
N PRO A 3 -70.43 24.21 -26.65
CA PRO A 3 -69.65 22.95 -26.71
C PRO A 3 -68.59 22.88 -27.86
N SER A 4 -67.52 22.05 -27.80
CA SER A 4 -67.37 20.62 -28.19
C SER A 4 -67.51 20.35 -29.71
N MET A 5 -66.71 19.52 -30.43
CA MET A 5 -65.62 18.57 -30.07
C MET A 5 -64.75 18.19 -31.30
N SER A 6 -63.58 17.57 -31.09
CA SER A 6 -62.78 16.71 -32.06
C SER A 6 -62.22 17.34 -33.37
N ASP A 7 -61.16 16.84 -34.01
CA ASP A 7 -59.97 16.06 -33.58
C ASP A 7 -58.93 16.04 -34.73
N ASN A 8 -57.63 16.21 -34.42
CA ASN A 8 -56.51 15.42 -35.00
C ASN A 8 -55.15 15.85 -34.40
N SER A 9 -54.17 14.94 -34.45
CA SER A 9 -52.79 15.16 -33.96
C SER A 9 -51.75 14.89 -35.05
N PRO A 10 -50.46 15.21 -34.81
CA PRO A 10 -49.52 14.08 -34.79
C PRO A 10 -48.44 14.13 -33.69
N LYS A 11 -48.29 12.96 -33.05
CA LYS A 11 -47.12 12.33 -32.40
C LYS A 11 -45.76 13.06 -32.43
N GLU A 12 -45.04 13.00 -31.30
CA GLU A 12 -43.73 12.32 -31.29
C GLU A 12 -43.36 11.69 -29.93
N SER A 13 -42.11 11.21 -29.77
CA SER A 13 -41.73 10.04 -28.96
C SER A 13 -41.85 10.12 -27.42
N ARG A 14 -42.09 8.95 -26.79
CA ARG A 14 -41.80 8.65 -25.36
C ARG A 14 -41.43 7.18 -25.14
N THR A 15 -40.13 6.84 -25.16
CA THR A 15 -39.64 5.49 -24.82
C THR A 15 -38.29 5.53 -24.10
N HIS A 16 -38.29 5.34 -22.77
CA HIS A 16 -37.34 4.46 -22.05
C HIS A 16 -37.54 4.42 -20.53
N ILE A 17 -38.01 5.52 -19.91
CA ILE A 17 -38.06 5.70 -18.45
C ILE A 17 -38.98 4.66 -17.75
N GLY A 18 -40.05 4.20 -18.42
CA GLY A 18 -41.05 3.31 -17.84
C GLY A 18 -40.64 1.86 -17.55
N ARG A 19 -39.46 1.38 -17.98
CA ARG A 19 -39.02 -0.01 -17.73
C ARG A 19 -38.10 -0.20 -16.52
N ILE A 20 -37.53 0.87 -15.97
CA ILE A 20 -36.57 0.77 -14.84
C ILE A 20 -37.32 0.71 -13.50
N ALA A 21 -38.41 1.47 -13.34
CA ALA A 21 -39.19 1.51 -12.10
C ALA A 21 -39.81 0.15 -11.70
N SER A 22 -40.23 -0.67 -12.67
CA SER A 22 -40.93 -1.94 -12.41
C SER A 22 -40.02 -3.05 -11.86
N LEU A 23 -38.72 -3.03 -12.17
CA LEU A 23 -37.78 -4.05 -11.68
C LEU A 23 -37.38 -3.80 -10.22
N THR A 24 -37.19 -2.55 -9.82
CA THR A 24 -36.86 -2.18 -8.44
C THR A 24 -37.97 -2.58 -7.46
N LEU A 25 -39.23 -2.41 -7.85
CA LEU A 25 -40.38 -2.74 -7.00
C LEU A 25 -40.54 -4.26 -6.79
N LEU A 26 -40.27 -5.06 -7.82
CA LEU A 26 -40.34 -6.51 -7.76
C LEU A 26 -39.24 -7.10 -6.85
N GLY A 27 -38.03 -6.55 -6.91
CA GLY A 27 -36.91 -6.96 -6.05
C GLY A 27 -37.18 -6.72 -4.55
N VAL A 28 -37.80 -5.59 -4.19
CA VAL A 28 -38.15 -5.28 -2.79
C VAL A 28 -39.20 -6.27 -2.25
N LEU A 29 -40.24 -6.59 -3.03
CA LEU A 29 -41.30 -7.50 -2.60
C LEU A 29 -40.79 -8.93 -2.30
N ILE A 30 -39.82 -9.42 -3.07
CA ILE A 30 -39.22 -10.76 -2.85
C ILE A 30 -38.41 -10.78 -1.55
N VAL A 31 -37.64 -9.72 -1.25
CA VAL A 31 -36.84 -9.63 -0.02
C VAL A 31 -37.74 -9.54 1.23
N SER A 32 -38.83 -8.78 1.17
CA SER A 32 -39.80 -8.69 2.28
C SER A 32 -40.46 -10.04 2.62
N ALA A 33 -40.75 -10.87 1.62
CA ALA A 33 -41.38 -12.18 1.83
C ALA A 33 -40.47 -13.16 2.59
N VAL A 34 -39.16 -13.15 2.31
CA VAL A 34 -38.18 -14.04 2.98
C VAL A 34 -37.96 -13.65 4.45
N ILE A 35 -38.03 -12.35 4.77
CA ILE A 35 -37.87 -11.86 6.16
C ILE A 35 -39.09 -12.23 7.02
N PHE A 36 -40.30 -12.15 6.47
CA PHE A 36 -41.54 -12.43 7.21
C PHE A 36 -41.67 -13.90 7.65
N PHE A 37 -40.99 -14.84 6.97
CA PHE A 37 -41.01 -16.27 7.29
C PHE A 37 -39.98 -16.72 8.34
N ARG A 38 -39.15 -15.82 8.88
CA ARG A 38 -38.10 -16.15 9.87
C ARG A 38 -38.31 -15.64 11.30
N TYR A 39 -39.35 -14.84 11.55
CA TYR A 39 -39.59 -14.20 12.86
C TYR A 39 -41.07 -14.22 13.28
N GLY A 40 -41.68 -15.41 13.29
CA GLY A 40 -43.05 -15.62 13.77
C GLY A 40 -43.15 -16.74 14.81
N ALA A 41 -43.98 -16.52 15.84
CA ALA A 41 -44.37 -17.46 16.90
C ALA A 41 -43.25 -17.98 17.84
N THR A 42 -43.03 -17.26 18.94
CA THR A 42 -42.52 -17.84 20.20
C THR A 42 -43.69 -18.15 21.14
N GLU A 43 -43.95 -19.42 21.42
CA GLU A 43 -44.73 -19.83 22.61
C GLU A 43 -44.12 -21.09 23.25
N THR A 44 -44.33 -21.23 24.56
CA THR A 44 -43.71 -22.25 25.41
C THR A 44 -44.65 -23.41 25.69
N TYR A 45 -44.15 -24.64 25.70
CA TYR A 45 -44.72 -25.71 26.53
C TYR A 45 -43.61 -26.59 27.13
N ASP A 46 -43.77 -26.91 28.41
CA ASP A 46 -42.93 -27.83 29.18
C ASP A 46 -43.68 -29.15 29.35
N PHE A 47 -43.00 -30.28 29.13
CA PHE A 47 -43.41 -31.58 29.64
C PHE A 47 -42.23 -32.56 29.69
N SER A 48 -42.12 -33.31 30.77
CA SER A 48 -41.06 -34.31 30.98
C SER A 48 -41.57 -35.74 30.76
N TYR A 49 -40.75 -36.60 30.13
CA TYR A 49 -40.42 -37.93 30.66
C TYR A 49 -39.18 -38.55 29.98
N THR A 50 -38.88 -39.82 30.28
CA THR A 50 -37.54 -40.41 30.23
C THR A 50 -37.30 -41.52 29.18
N ASP A 51 -36.00 -41.71 28.91
CA ASP A 51 -35.27 -43.00 28.76
C ASP A 51 -34.81 -43.46 27.35
N LYS A 52 -33.87 -44.42 27.34
CA LYS A 52 -32.97 -44.77 26.21
C LYS A 52 -33.62 -45.67 25.15
N ALA A 53 -33.12 -45.59 23.91
CA ALA A 53 -32.44 -46.70 23.22
C ALA A 53 -31.89 -46.30 21.83
N SER A 54 -30.95 -47.10 21.31
CA SER A 54 -30.36 -47.00 19.97
C SER A 54 -31.11 -47.87 18.93
N PHE A 55 -31.04 -47.50 17.64
CA PHE A 55 -30.77 -48.44 16.51
C PHE A 55 -30.38 -47.66 15.22
N THR A 56 -30.32 -48.30 14.04
CA THR A 56 -29.32 -47.97 12.99
C THR A 56 -29.84 -47.62 11.58
N HIS A 57 -29.08 -46.72 10.92
CA HIS A 57 -28.75 -46.66 9.48
C HIS A 57 -29.79 -46.24 8.41
N GLY A 58 -29.52 -45.07 7.79
CA GLY A 58 -29.69 -44.80 6.35
C GLY A 58 -30.90 -43.93 5.94
N PRO A 59 -30.88 -43.28 4.74
CA PRO A 59 -29.78 -43.12 3.78
C PRO A 59 -29.19 -41.69 3.76
N ARG A 60 -28.28 -41.43 2.81
CA ARG A 60 -27.58 -40.15 2.58
C ARG A 60 -28.47 -39.14 1.85
N VAL A 61 -28.45 -37.88 2.28
CA VAL A 61 -28.95 -36.72 1.51
C VAL A 61 -27.72 -35.90 1.09
N GLU A 62 -27.71 -35.41 -0.16
CA GLU A 62 -26.67 -34.50 -0.64
C GLU A 62 -27.03 -33.06 -0.30
N GLU A 63 -26.12 -32.34 0.36
CA GLU A 63 -26.37 -30.97 0.84
C GLU A 63 -25.96 -29.92 -0.23
N ASN A 64 -26.75 -28.85 -0.36
CA ASN A 64 -26.88 -28.10 -1.61
C ASN A 64 -25.78 -27.05 -1.86
N THR A 65 -24.54 -27.51 -2.10
CA THR A 65 -23.34 -26.67 -2.31
C THR A 65 -23.38 -25.74 -3.54
N GLY A 66 -24.38 -25.87 -4.43
CA GLY A 66 -24.49 -25.06 -5.65
C GLY A 66 -25.01 -23.63 -5.43
N GLU A 67 -25.91 -23.41 -4.47
CA GLU A 67 -26.63 -22.14 -4.37
C GLU A 67 -25.79 -21.00 -3.77
N GLU A 68 -24.98 -21.27 -2.73
CA GLU A 68 -24.09 -20.25 -2.14
C GLU A 68 -23.03 -19.75 -3.14
N SER A 69 -22.50 -20.65 -3.98
CA SER A 69 -21.57 -20.33 -5.06
C SER A 69 -22.17 -19.35 -6.07
N LEU A 70 -23.42 -19.58 -6.48
CA LEU A 70 -24.16 -18.70 -7.39
C LEU A 70 -24.50 -17.35 -6.74
N LEU A 71 -24.93 -17.35 -5.47
CA LEU A 71 -25.26 -16.13 -4.73
C LEU A 71 -24.03 -15.22 -4.53
N ALA A 72 -22.89 -15.77 -4.09
CA ALA A 72 -21.65 -15.02 -3.95
C ALA A 72 -21.15 -14.48 -5.31
N SER A 73 -21.29 -15.27 -6.38
CA SER A 73 -20.88 -14.85 -7.73
C SER A 73 -21.79 -13.77 -8.32
N ALA A 74 -23.10 -13.85 -8.09
CA ALA A 74 -24.06 -12.82 -8.45
C ALA A 74 -23.81 -11.51 -7.67
N GLN A 75 -23.49 -11.59 -6.37
CA GLN A 75 -23.12 -10.43 -5.56
C GLN A 75 -21.82 -9.77 -6.05
N ARG A 76 -20.79 -10.55 -6.39
CA ARG A 76 -19.55 -10.05 -7.01
C ARG A 76 -19.81 -9.36 -8.35
N ALA A 77 -20.64 -9.95 -9.21
CA ALA A 77 -21.04 -9.35 -10.48
C ALA A 77 -21.81 -8.03 -10.28
N TRP A 78 -22.78 -8.01 -9.36
CA TRP A 78 -23.56 -6.81 -8.99
C TRP A 78 -22.67 -5.70 -8.43
N LYS A 79 -21.75 -6.01 -7.49
CA LYS A 79 -20.75 -5.05 -6.98
C LYS A 79 -19.88 -4.48 -8.12
N LYS A 80 -19.43 -5.30 -9.08
CA LYS A 80 -18.67 -4.83 -10.27
C LYS A 80 -19.52 -3.92 -11.18
N ILE A 81 -20.82 -4.18 -11.34
CA ILE A 81 -21.75 -3.31 -12.10
C ILE A 81 -21.99 -1.98 -11.38
N VAL A 82 -22.21 -1.98 -10.06
CA VAL A 82 -22.39 -0.77 -9.26
C VAL A 82 -21.10 0.07 -9.19
N ARG A 83 -19.92 -0.56 -9.10
CA ARG A 83 -18.63 0.14 -9.24
C ARG A 83 -18.51 0.81 -10.62
N LYS A 84 -18.94 0.16 -11.71
CA LYS A 84 -18.98 0.79 -13.06
C LYS A 84 -19.97 1.96 -13.15
N SER A 85 -21.19 1.86 -12.60
CA SER A 85 -22.18 2.95 -12.71
C SER A 85 -21.77 4.21 -11.93
N LYS A 86 -21.06 4.06 -10.81
CA LYS A 86 -20.42 5.19 -10.12
C LYS A 86 -19.33 5.86 -10.95
N ARG A 87 -18.53 5.10 -11.73
CA ARG A 87 -17.51 5.68 -12.64
C ARG A 87 -18.13 6.51 -13.77
N SER A 88 -19.34 6.20 -14.24
CA SER A 88 -20.04 7.03 -15.25
C SER A 88 -20.52 8.38 -14.71
N SER A 89 -21.15 8.46 -13.53
CA SER A 89 -21.69 9.74 -13.04
C SER A 89 -20.63 10.76 -12.60
N VAL A 90 -19.41 10.29 -12.27
CA VAL A 90 -18.24 11.17 -12.08
C VAL A 90 -17.83 11.82 -13.41
N ARG A 91 -17.77 11.04 -14.49
CA ARG A 91 -17.37 11.52 -15.83
C ARG A 91 -18.36 12.51 -16.44
N GLU A 92 -19.64 12.36 -16.12
CA GLU A 92 -20.71 13.26 -16.55
C GLU A 92 -20.61 14.63 -15.84
N LYS A 93 -20.27 14.65 -14.55
CA LYS A 93 -20.00 15.90 -13.80
C LYS A 93 -18.76 16.68 -14.28
N THR A 94 -17.82 16.06 -15.00
CA THR A 94 -16.62 16.75 -15.51
C THR A 94 -16.89 17.56 -16.79
N LEU A 95 -18.07 17.44 -17.40
CA LEU A 95 -18.37 18.02 -18.72
C LEU A 95 -19.18 19.34 -18.67
N THR A 96 -19.59 19.82 -17.50
CA THR A 96 -20.61 20.90 -17.37
C THR A 96 -20.11 22.19 -16.71
N SER A 97 -18.79 22.46 -16.69
CA SER A 97 -18.23 23.69 -16.08
C SER A 97 -17.22 24.38 -17.01
N ASN A 98 -17.67 25.29 -17.88
CA ASN A 98 -16.81 26.18 -18.68
C ASN A 98 -17.57 27.36 -19.34
N THR A 99 -17.97 28.37 -18.55
CA THR A 99 -18.33 29.73 -19.04
C THR A 99 -18.18 30.78 -17.89
N PRO A 100 -17.73 32.04 -18.12
CA PRO A 100 -17.32 32.94 -17.02
C PRO A 100 -18.09 34.28 -16.86
N GLU A 101 -17.89 34.95 -15.70
CA GLU A 101 -18.18 36.37 -15.34
C GLU A 101 -19.67 36.82 -15.28
N THR A 102 -20.10 37.94 -14.64
CA THR A 102 -19.43 39.20 -14.22
C THR A 102 -19.99 39.79 -12.88
N THR A 103 -19.64 41.03 -12.50
CA THR A 103 -19.80 41.71 -11.18
C THR A 103 -20.95 42.75 -11.08
N SER A 104 -21.44 43.10 -9.86
CA SER A 104 -21.96 44.44 -9.47
C SER A 104 -22.24 44.61 -7.94
N GLU A 105 -22.29 45.87 -7.49
CA GLU A 105 -22.13 46.49 -6.15
C GLU A 105 -23.32 46.48 -5.12
N THR A 106 -23.09 47.17 -3.99
CA THR A 106 -23.89 47.38 -2.74
C THR A 106 -24.73 48.71 -2.77
N PRO A 107 -25.16 49.45 -1.68
CA PRO A 107 -25.08 49.29 -0.20
C PRO A 107 -26.38 49.55 0.63
N SER A 108 -26.34 49.26 1.96
CA SER A 108 -27.12 49.85 3.09
C SER A 108 -26.88 48.99 4.37
N GLU A 109 -26.97 49.43 5.65
CA GLU A 109 -26.68 50.70 6.37
C GLU A 109 -26.62 50.40 7.91
N ALA A 110 -26.62 51.39 8.81
CA ALA A 110 -26.57 51.22 10.30
C ALA A 110 -27.43 52.30 11.02
N PRO A 111 -27.59 52.30 12.38
CA PRO A 111 -26.54 52.64 13.38
C PRO A 111 -26.60 51.70 14.64
N THR A 112 -26.00 51.90 15.82
CA THR A 112 -25.16 52.94 16.50
C THR A 112 -24.17 52.18 17.46
N ALA A 113 -23.41 52.64 18.48
CA ALA A 113 -23.25 53.89 19.26
C ALA A 113 -21.78 54.07 19.78
N LYS A 114 -21.58 54.78 20.91
CA LYS A 114 -20.30 55.03 21.64
C LYS A 114 -20.64 55.45 23.11
N PRO A 115 -19.73 55.90 24.03
CA PRO A 115 -18.26 56.11 24.00
C PRO A 115 -17.47 55.37 25.13
N THR A 116 -16.13 55.37 25.22
CA THR A 116 -15.24 56.41 25.86
C THR A 116 -13.76 55.96 25.64
N ASN A 117 -12.88 56.69 24.95
CA ASN A 117 -11.82 57.62 25.43
C ASN A 117 -10.86 57.06 26.52
N THR A 118 -9.53 57.30 26.55
CA THR A 118 -8.68 58.39 25.95
C THR A 118 -7.17 58.03 25.86
N SER A 119 -6.42 58.64 24.91
CA SER A 119 -4.99 59.13 25.01
C SER A 119 -3.80 58.19 25.34
N THR A 120 -2.54 58.39 24.87
CA THR A 120 -1.93 59.26 23.81
C THR A 120 -0.50 58.80 23.42
N GLN A 121 0.03 59.36 22.31
CA GLN A 121 1.46 59.68 22.01
C GLN A 121 2.45 58.55 21.63
N GLU A 122 3.45 58.72 20.73
CA GLU A 122 3.75 59.82 19.77
C GLU A 122 4.59 59.31 18.55
N THR A 123 4.77 60.12 17.50
CA THR A 123 5.57 59.87 16.26
C THR A 123 6.96 60.60 16.34
N PRO A 124 7.91 60.65 15.34
CA PRO A 124 7.77 60.46 13.87
C PRO A 124 8.94 59.75 13.12
N SER A 125 8.88 59.79 11.79
CA SER A 125 9.96 59.69 10.78
C SER A 125 9.79 60.90 9.82
N PRO A 126 10.80 61.44 9.09
CA PRO A 126 11.63 60.73 8.09
C PRO A 126 13.16 60.99 8.35
N THR A 127 14.16 61.10 7.44
CA THR A 127 14.24 61.48 6.01
C THR A 127 15.51 60.94 5.31
N SER A 128 15.59 61.16 4.00
CA SER A 128 16.58 60.72 2.99
C SER A 128 17.84 61.59 2.85
N ASP A 129 18.89 61.05 2.21
CA ASP A 129 19.61 61.73 1.11
C ASP A 129 20.53 60.78 0.29
N THR A 130 21.24 61.20 -0.78
CA THR A 130 20.81 61.49 -2.17
C THR A 130 22.06 61.61 -3.09
N SER A 131 22.15 60.80 -4.17
CA SER A 131 23.11 60.88 -5.31
C SER A 131 22.78 59.74 -6.31
N THR A 132 22.80 59.76 -7.66
CA THR A 132 23.08 60.72 -8.77
C THR A 132 24.54 61.17 -8.99
N THR A 133 25.05 61.38 -10.22
CA THR A 133 24.41 61.40 -11.57
C THR A 133 25.30 60.85 -12.72
N ALA A 134 24.67 60.63 -13.89
CA ALA A 134 25.13 60.52 -15.29
C ALA A 134 26.37 61.34 -15.75
N SER A 135 26.91 61.26 -16.99
CA SER A 135 26.96 60.29 -18.13
C SER A 135 27.65 61.01 -19.33
N THR A 136 27.66 60.40 -20.54
CA THR A 136 28.03 60.97 -21.88
C THR A 136 29.52 61.21 -22.19
N SER A 137 29.99 61.33 -23.45
CA SER A 137 29.64 60.63 -24.71
C SER A 137 30.65 60.98 -25.84
N SER A 138 30.51 60.30 -27.00
CA SER A 138 30.82 60.74 -28.39
C SER A 138 31.86 59.91 -29.18
N GLY A 139 31.60 59.78 -30.49
CA GLY A 139 32.34 58.94 -31.46
C GLY A 139 31.37 58.34 -32.48
N ASN A 140 31.45 58.75 -33.75
CA ASN A 140 30.43 58.51 -34.79
C ASN A 140 31.04 57.87 -36.06
N THR A 141 30.20 57.53 -37.06
CA THR A 141 30.49 57.21 -38.49
C THR A 141 30.44 55.72 -38.86
N THR A 142 29.88 55.21 -39.98
CA THR A 142 28.77 55.62 -40.91
C THR A 142 28.47 54.45 -41.88
N THR A 143 27.20 54.15 -42.20
CA THR A 143 26.70 53.22 -43.27
C THR A 143 27.16 51.74 -43.22
N THR A 144 26.59 50.77 -43.98
CA THR A 144 25.49 50.73 -44.97
C THR A 144 24.46 49.66 -44.57
N GLY A 145 23.24 49.70 -45.13
CA GLY A 145 22.20 48.69 -44.89
C GLY A 145 22.05 47.69 -46.04
N THR A 146 21.62 46.47 -45.74
CA THR A 146 21.06 45.51 -46.71
C THR A 146 20.04 44.63 -45.98
N GLY A 147 18.89 44.35 -46.61
CA GLY A 147 17.82 43.56 -45.99
C GLY A 147 18.17 42.08 -45.91
N GLY A 148 18.05 41.48 -44.72
CA GLY A 148 18.17 40.03 -44.50
C GLY A 148 16.95 39.50 -43.76
N THR A 149 16.31 38.45 -44.29
CA THR A 149 15.09 37.87 -43.73
C THR A 149 15.39 37.20 -42.38
N VAL A 150 14.64 37.57 -41.33
CA VAL A 150 14.78 36.94 -40.01
C VAL A 150 14.18 35.53 -40.04
N ALA A 151 15.03 34.55 -40.34
CA ALA A 151 14.68 33.14 -40.19
C ALA A 151 14.52 32.79 -38.71
N SER A 152 13.33 32.33 -38.32
CA SER A 152 13.06 31.90 -36.94
C SER A 152 13.89 30.67 -36.60
N SER A 153 14.87 30.81 -35.71
CA SER A 153 15.69 29.68 -35.25
C SER A 153 14.81 28.71 -34.45
N PRO A 154 14.80 27.40 -34.75
CA PRO A 154 14.00 26.44 -34.01
C PRO A 154 14.53 26.29 -32.59
N THR A 155 13.62 26.34 -31.60
CA THR A 155 13.96 26.09 -30.19
C THR A 155 14.60 24.71 -30.05
N PRO A 156 15.78 24.57 -29.41
CA PRO A 156 16.40 23.27 -29.20
C PRO A 156 15.48 22.42 -28.32
N THR A 157 14.87 21.40 -28.91
CA THR A 157 14.06 20.44 -28.17
C THR A 157 14.98 19.67 -27.22
N ALA A 158 14.71 19.75 -25.92
CA ALA A 158 15.47 18.98 -24.94
C ALA A 158 15.40 17.48 -25.31
N PRO A 159 16.52 16.73 -25.21
CA PRO A 159 16.53 15.32 -25.56
C PRO A 159 15.55 14.57 -24.66
N VAL A 160 14.48 14.05 -25.26
CA VAL A 160 13.53 13.16 -24.58
C VAL A 160 14.35 11.97 -24.08
N ALA A 161 14.45 11.84 -22.75
CA ALA A 161 15.15 10.70 -22.15
C ALA A 161 14.55 9.41 -22.73
N PRO A 162 15.39 8.43 -23.14
CA PRO A 162 14.88 7.23 -23.79
C PRO A 162 13.89 6.57 -22.85
N VAL A 163 12.67 6.32 -23.34
CA VAL A 163 11.66 5.57 -22.59
C VAL A 163 12.20 4.16 -22.40
N VAL A 164 12.82 3.92 -21.24
CA VAL A 164 13.36 2.60 -20.90
C VAL A 164 12.17 1.69 -20.67
N THR A 165 11.73 1.02 -21.73
CA THR A 165 10.77 -0.07 -21.68
C THR A 165 11.41 -1.24 -20.93
N ARG A 166 11.40 -1.18 -19.59
CA ARG A 166 11.73 -2.29 -18.68
C ARG A 166 10.64 -3.36 -18.75
N SER A 167 10.43 -3.90 -19.95
CA SER A 167 9.74 -5.16 -20.18
C SER A 167 10.53 -6.28 -19.50
N SER A 168 9.83 -7.35 -19.11
CA SER A 168 10.43 -8.54 -18.49
C SER A 168 11.49 -8.23 -17.42
N VAL A 169 11.06 -7.65 -16.29
CA VAL A 169 11.57 -8.18 -15.01
C VAL A 169 11.06 -9.63 -14.96
N PRO A 170 11.95 -10.65 -14.92
CA PRO A 170 11.51 -12.05 -14.81
C PRO A 170 10.60 -12.22 -13.60
N LEU A 171 9.66 -13.16 -13.66
CA LEU A 171 8.86 -13.52 -12.50
C LEU A 171 9.67 -14.41 -11.55
N ASN A 172 10.78 -13.85 -11.05
CA ASN A 172 11.43 -14.24 -9.81
C ASN A 172 10.45 -13.91 -8.66
N ALA A 173 9.34 -14.65 -8.63
CA ALA A 173 8.11 -14.22 -7.97
C ALA A 173 8.14 -14.50 -6.47
N LEU A 174 8.78 -15.58 -6.04
CA LEU A 174 8.93 -15.90 -4.62
C LEU A 174 10.22 -15.35 -4.03
N GLY A 175 10.03 -14.42 -3.09
CA GLY A 175 10.99 -14.09 -2.05
C GLY A 175 10.61 -14.66 -0.69
N ILE A 176 11.54 -14.53 0.24
CA ILE A 176 11.30 -14.74 1.67
C ILE A 176 11.55 -13.43 2.41
N ALA A 177 10.62 -13.04 3.27
CA ALA A 177 10.87 -12.06 4.32
C ALA A 177 11.53 -12.77 5.52
N ALA A 178 12.72 -12.31 5.89
CA ALA A 178 13.53 -12.89 6.96
C ALA A 178 13.80 -11.93 8.12
N GLY A 179 13.52 -10.64 7.93
CA GLY A 179 13.73 -9.58 8.91
C GLY A 179 15.19 -9.48 9.39
N SER A 180 15.36 -8.99 10.62
CA SER A 180 16.64 -8.97 11.36
C SER A 180 17.15 -10.35 11.80
N GLY A 181 16.42 -11.44 11.50
CA GLY A 181 16.83 -12.79 11.86
C GLY A 181 18.16 -13.22 11.21
N LEU A 182 18.49 -12.69 10.03
CA LEU A 182 19.70 -13.07 9.29
C LEU A 182 20.98 -12.44 9.84
N THR A 183 20.93 -11.20 10.33
CA THR A 183 22.11 -10.52 10.88
C THR A 183 22.60 -11.20 12.16
N ALA A 184 21.69 -11.80 12.94
CA ALA A 184 22.03 -12.58 14.14
C ALA A 184 22.64 -13.97 13.84
N MET A 185 22.55 -14.49 12.61
CA MET A 185 23.04 -15.83 12.28
C MET A 185 24.55 -15.88 12.06
N THR A 186 25.20 -16.96 12.51
CA THR A 186 26.58 -17.26 12.16
C THR A 186 26.74 -17.53 10.66
N GLN A 187 27.96 -17.46 10.14
CA GLN A 187 28.22 -17.79 8.74
C GLN A 187 27.79 -19.23 8.38
N SER A 188 27.85 -20.18 9.31
CA SER A 188 27.40 -21.57 9.06
C SER A 188 25.88 -21.65 8.89
N GLU A 189 25.13 -21.01 9.79
CA GLU A 189 23.67 -20.97 9.73
C GLU A 189 23.17 -20.23 8.48
N LEU A 190 23.82 -19.12 8.11
CA LEU A 190 23.54 -18.43 6.85
C LEU A 190 23.78 -19.32 5.62
N ASN A 191 24.84 -20.13 5.60
CA ASN A 191 25.04 -21.07 4.49
C ASN A 191 23.91 -22.11 4.41
N THR A 192 23.49 -22.68 5.56
CA THR A 192 22.36 -23.62 5.62
C THR A 192 21.03 -22.97 5.21
N TYR A 193 20.77 -21.75 5.68
CA TYR A 193 19.55 -20.99 5.35
C TYR A 193 19.46 -20.68 3.86
N PHE A 194 20.52 -20.10 3.27
CA PHE A 194 20.53 -19.73 1.85
C PHE A 194 20.61 -20.94 0.91
N GLN A 195 21.19 -22.07 1.35
CA GLN A 195 21.04 -23.34 0.62
C GLN A 195 19.57 -23.80 0.65
N GLY A 196 18.91 -23.78 1.80
CA GLY A 196 17.49 -24.13 1.93
C GLY A 196 16.57 -23.25 1.08
N LEU A 197 16.81 -21.94 1.02
CA LEU A 197 16.11 -21.02 0.11
C LEU A 197 16.24 -21.49 -1.35
N LYS A 198 17.46 -21.79 -1.78
CA LYS A 198 17.77 -22.26 -3.13
C LYS A 198 17.11 -23.61 -3.45
N ASP A 199 17.11 -24.53 -2.49
CA ASP A 199 16.44 -25.83 -2.61
C ASP A 199 14.91 -25.72 -2.64
N ALA A 200 14.35 -24.61 -2.15
CA ALA A 200 12.94 -24.24 -2.27
C ALA A 200 12.60 -23.45 -3.55
N GLY A 201 13.60 -23.11 -4.38
CA GLY A 201 13.43 -22.27 -5.58
C GLY A 201 13.27 -20.78 -5.30
N VAL A 202 13.51 -20.32 -4.06
CA VAL A 202 13.39 -18.90 -3.70
C VAL A 202 14.47 -18.07 -4.40
N THR A 203 14.06 -17.01 -5.10
CA THR A 203 14.95 -16.13 -5.89
C THR A 203 15.21 -14.77 -5.24
N TRP A 204 14.47 -14.42 -4.17
CA TRP A 204 14.67 -13.19 -3.39
C TRP A 204 14.73 -13.42 -1.87
N VAL A 205 15.43 -12.53 -1.17
CA VAL A 205 15.37 -12.41 0.30
C VAL A 205 15.23 -10.95 0.69
N ARG A 206 14.33 -10.65 1.64
CA ARG A 206 14.15 -9.34 2.28
C ARG A 206 14.66 -9.40 3.72
N TRP A 207 15.57 -8.50 4.05
CA TRP A 207 16.32 -8.54 5.32
C TRP A 207 16.84 -7.17 5.75
N ASP A 208 17.06 -7.01 7.06
CA ASP A 208 17.18 -5.70 7.70
C ASP A 208 18.62 -5.16 7.68
N ILE A 209 18.77 -3.92 7.21
CA ILE A 209 19.96 -3.09 7.41
C ILE A 209 19.60 -2.02 8.44
N ASN A 210 19.69 -2.41 9.71
CA ASN A 210 19.30 -1.56 10.83
C ASN A 210 20.41 -0.56 11.19
N TRP A 211 20.23 0.71 10.83
CA TRP A 211 21.07 1.86 11.17
C TRP A 211 21.34 1.96 12.67
N GLY A 212 20.35 1.61 13.51
CA GLY A 212 20.45 1.53 14.96
C GLY A 212 21.52 0.58 15.45
N ALA A 213 21.69 -0.57 14.78
CA ALA A 213 22.76 -1.52 15.07
C ALA A 213 24.09 -1.10 14.41
N VAL A 214 24.04 -0.69 13.13
CA VAL A 214 25.26 -0.28 12.41
C VAL A 214 25.94 0.92 13.08
N GLN A 215 25.19 1.85 13.68
CA GLN A 215 25.73 3.05 14.33
C GLN A 215 25.35 3.18 15.81
N GLU A 216 25.27 2.05 16.54
CA GLU A 216 24.93 2.03 17.97
C GLU A 216 25.86 2.92 18.82
N ALA A 217 27.16 2.95 18.49
CA ALA A 217 28.20 3.68 19.20
C ALA A 217 28.37 5.15 18.76
N GLY A 218 27.45 5.68 17.93
CA GLY A 218 27.42 7.09 17.53
C GLY A 218 27.65 7.36 16.04
N PRO A 219 27.46 8.61 15.58
CA PRO A 219 27.40 8.99 14.16
C PRO A 219 28.67 8.75 13.33
N ASN A 220 29.81 8.50 13.99
CA ASN A 220 31.11 8.30 13.34
C ASN A 220 31.65 6.87 13.47
N VAL A 221 30.91 5.97 14.12
CA VAL A 221 31.25 4.55 14.26
C VAL A 221 30.31 3.72 13.39
N TYR A 222 30.82 2.63 12.81
CA TYR A 222 30.07 1.77 11.89
C TYR A 222 30.42 0.30 12.09
N TYR A 223 29.43 -0.53 12.41
CA TYR A 223 29.51 -1.99 12.49
C TYR A 223 28.82 -2.58 11.26
N TRP A 224 29.59 -3.12 10.34
CA TRP A 224 29.11 -3.64 9.05
C TRP A 224 29.20 -5.17 8.94
N GLU A 225 29.79 -5.84 9.93
CA GLU A 225 30.16 -7.25 9.95
C GLU A 225 28.95 -8.19 9.73
N ASP A 226 27.79 -7.83 10.27
CA ASP A 226 26.55 -8.59 10.10
C ASP A 226 25.86 -8.36 8.74
N PRO A 227 25.52 -7.12 8.34
CA PRO A 227 24.89 -6.89 7.03
C PRO A 227 25.83 -7.25 5.86
N ASP A 228 27.16 -7.10 5.99
CA ASP A 228 28.11 -7.62 4.99
C ASP A 228 28.04 -9.14 4.87
N ARG A 229 27.92 -9.86 5.98
CA ARG A 229 27.86 -11.33 5.99
C ARG A 229 26.57 -11.82 5.31
N VAL A 230 25.44 -11.16 5.53
CA VAL A 230 24.17 -11.48 4.85
C VAL A 230 24.26 -11.14 3.36
N ALA A 231 24.67 -9.92 2.99
CA ALA A 231 24.77 -9.47 1.61
C ALA A 231 25.72 -10.34 0.76
N ASN A 232 26.89 -10.68 1.30
CA ASN A 232 27.85 -11.56 0.61
C ASN A 232 27.35 -13.01 0.52
N THR A 233 26.59 -13.50 1.51
CA THR A 233 25.97 -14.83 1.43
C THR A 233 24.87 -14.87 0.36
N ALA A 234 23.99 -13.86 0.29
CA ALA A 234 22.97 -13.77 -0.76
C ALA A 234 23.58 -13.84 -2.17
N LYS A 235 24.62 -13.02 -2.41
CA LYS A 235 25.40 -13.02 -3.65
C LYS A 235 26.10 -14.36 -3.94
N LYS A 236 26.64 -15.04 -2.92
CA LYS A 236 27.26 -16.37 -3.07
C LYS A 236 26.27 -17.42 -3.58
N TYR A 237 25.03 -17.42 -3.09
CA TYR A 237 24.03 -18.41 -3.48
C TYR A 237 23.29 -18.05 -4.78
N GLY A 238 23.36 -16.78 -5.21
CA GLY A 238 22.67 -16.25 -6.38
C GLY A 238 21.25 -15.77 -6.08
N ILE A 239 20.96 -15.42 -4.81
CA ILE A 239 19.65 -14.96 -4.35
C ILE A 239 19.67 -13.42 -4.29
N ASN A 240 18.67 -12.79 -4.91
CA ASN A 240 18.55 -11.34 -4.96
C ASN A 240 18.21 -10.79 -3.56
N SER A 241 18.79 -9.65 -3.18
CA SER A 241 18.47 -8.99 -1.91
C SER A 241 17.59 -7.77 -2.12
N LEU A 242 16.50 -7.70 -1.37
CA LEU A 242 15.79 -6.48 -1.03
C LEU A 242 16.25 -6.06 0.37
N GLY A 243 17.19 -5.11 0.45
CA GLY A 243 17.66 -4.61 1.75
C GLY A 243 16.68 -3.56 2.27
N ILE A 244 16.05 -3.80 3.42
CA ILE A 244 15.24 -2.77 4.06
C ILE A 244 16.12 -1.89 4.94
N ILE A 245 16.02 -0.57 4.74
CA ILE A 245 16.79 0.43 5.47
C ILE A 245 15.89 0.99 6.59
N THR A 246 16.20 0.59 7.82
CA THR A 246 15.50 0.86 9.09
C THR A 246 16.58 1.03 10.17
N TYR A 247 16.32 0.89 11.48
CA TYR A 247 15.58 1.88 12.25
C TYR A 247 16.59 2.88 12.86
N ALA A 248 16.17 4.06 13.36
CA ALA A 248 17.14 5.07 13.79
C ALA A 248 17.89 4.69 15.08
N PRO A 249 19.20 4.98 15.20
CA PRO A 249 19.95 4.82 16.45
C PRO A 249 19.47 5.79 17.53
N VAL A 250 19.82 5.47 18.79
CA VAL A 250 19.41 6.23 19.99
C VAL A 250 19.80 7.71 19.94
N TRP A 251 20.86 8.08 19.21
CA TRP A 251 21.31 9.46 19.01
C TRP A 251 20.59 10.22 17.88
N ALA A 252 19.81 9.53 17.04
CA ALA A 252 19.07 10.11 15.90
C ALA A 252 17.53 9.96 16.02
N GLN A 253 17.04 9.13 16.95
CA GLN A 253 15.62 8.87 17.15
C GLN A 253 14.86 10.03 17.84
N ASN A 254 13.53 10.07 17.66
CA ASN A 254 12.68 10.95 18.45
C ASN A 254 12.60 10.48 19.91
N SER A 255 12.85 11.38 20.88
CA SER A 255 12.82 11.10 22.31
C SER A 255 11.43 10.74 22.87
N THR A 256 10.34 11.01 22.13
CA THR A 256 8.98 10.56 22.49
C THR A 256 8.64 9.15 21.99
N CYS A 257 9.55 8.49 21.28
CA CYS A 257 9.33 7.15 20.74
C CYS A 257 9.41 6.06 21.82
N ILE A 258 8.39 5.21 21.89
CA ILE A 258 8.22 4.22 22.97
C ILE A 258 9.01 2.91 22.69
N LYS A 259 9.14 2.50 21.42
CA LYS A 259 9.94 1.33 21.00
C LYS A 259 11.34 1.75 20.52
N GLN A 260 12.31 1.92 21.42
CA GLN A 260 13.66 2.43 21.10
C GLN A 260 14.45 1.64 20.03
N ASN A 261 14.00 0.45 19.65
CA ASN A 261 14.59 -0.37 18.59
C ASN A 261 13.93 -0.20 17.20
N THR A 262 12.79 0.49 17.09
CA THR A 262 12.10 0.74 15.80
C THR A 262 11.84 2.21 15.48
N CYS A 263 12.44 3.15 16.22
CA CYS A 263 12.10 4.58 16.15
C CYS A 263 12.44 5.30 14.84
N ALA A 264 11.52 6.13 14.35
CA ALA A 264 11.74 6.99 13.19
C ALA A 264 12.64 8.20 13.54
N PRO A 265 13.59 8.58 12.66
CA PRO A 265 14.59 9.60 12.94
C PRO A 265 14.00 11.01 13.03
N VAL A 266 14.59 11.88 13.85
CA VAL A 266 14.19 13.30 13.91
C VAL A 266 14.60 14.07 12.66
N ASP A 267 15.74 13.71 12.07
CA ASP A 267 16.31 14.32 10.88
C ASP A 267 16.28 13.34 9.70
N ALA A 268 15.74 13.81 8.58
CA ALA A 268 15.64 13.05 7.33
C ALA A 268 16.97 13.04 6.56
N ASP A 269 17.80 14.08 6.67
CA ASP A 269 19.08 14.17 5.95
C ASP A 269 20.16 13.28 6.62
N ALA A 270 20.14 13.12 7.95
CA ALA A 270 20.94 12.10 8.64
C ALA A 270 20.62 10.68 8.16
N PHE A 271 19.33 10.33 8.01
CA PHE A 271 18.90 9.03 7.50
C PHE A 271 19.26 8.85 6.01
N ALA A 272 19.06 9.88 5.18
CA ALA A 272 19.46 9.87 3.78
C ALA A 272 20.99 9.73 3.62
N THR A 273 21.78 10.29 4.54
CA THR A 273 23.23 10.11 4.61
C THR A 273 23.59 8.65 4.92
N PHE A 274 22.94 8.02 5.89
CA PHE A 274 23.13 6.58 6.14
C PHE A 274 22.73 5.72 4.92
N ALA A 275 21.57 5.98 4.32
CA ALA A 275 21.11 5.26 3.14
C ALA A 275 22.04 5.43 1.92
N SER A 276 22.68 6.60 1.77
CA SER A 276 23.74 6.83 0.79
C SER A 276 24.98 5.96 1.04
N LEU A 277 25.38 5.80 2.31
CA LEU A 277 26.49 4.91 2.70
C LEU A 277 26.15 3.44 2.42
N VAL A 278 24.93 2.99 2.73
CA VAL A 278 24.41 1.65 2.40
C VAL A 278 24.44 1.41 0.88
N ALA A 279 23.87 2.32 0.09
CA ALA A 279 23.82 2.23 -1.37
C ALA A 279 25.21 2.31 -2.03
N THR A 280 26.17 3.01 -1.40
CA THR A 280 27.58 3.04 -1.82
C THR A 280 28.26 1.70 -1.51
N ARG A 281 28.15 1.22 -0.26
CA ARG A 281 28.85 0.03 0.25
C ARG A 281 28.48 -1.23 -0.52
N TYR A 282 27.20 -1.43 -0.78
CA TYR A 282 26.70 -2.65 -1.41
C TYR A 282 26.56 -2.57 -2.93
N LYS A 283 27.06 -1.52 -3.57
CA LYS A 283 27.01 -1.35 -5.03
C LYS A 283 27.64 -2.56 -5.75
N GLY A 284 26.84 -3.25 -6.56
CA GLY A 284 27.25 -4.49 -7.23
C GLY A 284 27.10 -5.77 -6.38
N THR A 285 26.48 -5.69 -5.20
CA THR A 285 26.11 -6.83 -4.35
C THR A 285 24.63 -6.79 -3.95
N VAL A 286 24.11 -5.61 -3.60
CA VAL A 286 22.67 -5.34 -3.41
C VAL A 286 22.29 -4.12 -4.25
N SER A 287 21.10 -4.15 -4.85
CA SER A 287 20.62 -3.12 -5.78
C SER A 287 19.18 -2.67 -5.55
N HIS A 288 18.45 -3.33 -4.64
CA HIS A 288 17.05 -3.05 -4.35
C HIS A 288 16.90 -2.68 -2.87
N TRP A 289 16.29 -1.52 -2.62
CA TRP A 289 16.20 -0.90 -1.29
C TRP A 289 14.75 -0.60 -0.93
N GLU A 290 14.32 -1.06 0.24
CA GLU A 290 13.03 -0.70 0.85
C GLU A 290 13.25 0.37 1.93
N ILE A 291 12.47 1.44 1.90
CA ILE A 291 12.70 2.61 2.76
C ILE A 291 11.65 2.66 3.86
N TRP A 292 12.05 2.23 5.07
CA TRP A 292 11.21 2.05 6.26
C TRP A 292 10.27 0.83 6.25
N ASN A 293 9.67 0.53 7.41
CA ASN A 293 8.69 -0.55 7.63
C ASN A 293 7.42 -0.01 8.31
N GLU A 294 6.23 -0.34 7.79
CA GLU A 294 4.92 -0.15 8.42
C GLU A 294 4.62 1.26 9.01
N GLN A 295 5.19 2.30 8.40
CA GLN A 295 5.05 3.72 8.76
C GLN A 295 3.60 4.27 8.81
N ASN A 296 2.61 3.49 8.37
CA ASN A 296 1.19 3.82 8.45
C ASN A 296 0.54 3.41 9.79
N THR A 297 1.30 2.77 10.69
CA THR A 297 0.84 2.32 12.02
C THR A 297 1.70 2.94 13.13
N PRO A 298 1.15 3.20 14.34
CA PRO A 298 1.92 3.73 15.46
C PRO A 298 2.96 2.76 16.03
N GLN A 299 2.96 1.50 15.60
CA GLN A 299 3.82 0.44 16.10
C GLN A 299 5.27 0.65 15.66
N ASP A 300 5.55 1.10 14.43
CA ASP A 300 6.90 1.01 13.86
C ASP A 300 7.51 2.37 13.51
N GLY A 301 7.87 3.04 14.61
CA GLY A 301 8.72 4.22 14.67
C GLY A 301 7.99 5.55 14.49
N TYR A 302 6.89 5.55 13.76
CA TYR A 302 5.99 6.69 13.65
C TYR A 302 4.93 6.64 14.76
N ALA A 303 5.33 6.94 16.00
CA ALA A 303 4.42 7.01 17.17
C ALA A 303 3.19 7.91 16.97
N THR A 304 3.20 8.75 15.92
CA THR A 304 1.98 9.16 15.21
C THR A 304 2.27 9.03 13.70
N PRO A 305 1.58 8.13 12.97
CA PRO A 305 1.70 8.00 11.51
C PRO A 305 1.51 9.32 10.79
N ASN A 306 2.39 9.60 9.82
CA ASN A 306 2.39 10.88 9.12
C ASN A 306 2.97 10.73 7.72
N VAL A 307 2.09 10.68 6.71
CA VAL A 307 2.48 10.47 5.31
C VAL A 307 3.32 11.62 4.75
N ALA A 308 3.14 12.85 5.23
CA ALA A 308 3.94 14.00 4.79
C ALA A 308 5.40 13.88 5.29
N ARG A 309 5.60 13.53 6.56
CA ARG A 309 6.93 13.29 7.15
C ARG A 309 7.62 12.09 6.50
N TYR A 310 6.88 11.02 6.18
CA TYR A 310 7.42 9.90 5.43
C TYR A 310 7.76 10.26 3.98
N ALA A 311 6.90 11.00 3.29
CA ALA A 311 7.15 11.49 1.93
C ALA A 311 8.40 12.36 1.86
N GLU A 312 8.66 13.21 2.86
CA GLU A 312 9.91 13.98 2.95
C GLU A 312 11.13 13.07 3.12
N LEU A 313 11.10 12.15 4.09
CA LEU A 313 12.14 11.14 4.30
C LEU A 313 12.46 10.36 3.02
N LEU A 314 11.44 9.91 2.30
CA LEU A 314 11.57 9.17 1.06
C LEU A 314 12.22 10.01 -0.06
N LYS A 315 11.83 11.28 -0.23
CA LYS A 315 12.40 12.17 -1.26
C LYS A 315 13.91 12.41 -1.07
N VAL A 316 14.34 12.75 0.14
CA VAL A 316 15.77 12.98 0.42
C VAL A 316 16.57 11.67 0.34
N THR A 317 16.02 10.57 0.86
CA THR A 317 16.64 9.24 0.81
C THR A 317 16.82 8.73 -0.62
N TYR A 318 15.77 8.80 -1.45
CA TYR A 318 15.83 8.41 -2.86
C TYR A 318 16.89 9.23 -3.61
N THR A 319 16.93 10.55 -3.39
CA THR A 319 17.91 11.45 -4.01
C THR A 319 19.34 11.08 -3.60
N ALA A 320 19.58 10.73 -2.34
CA ALA A 320 20.88 10.33 -1.83
C ALA A 320 21.32 8.96 -2.37
N ILE A 321 20.44 7.96 -2.34
CA ILE A 321 20.68 6.62 -2.89
C ILE A 321 21.02 6.69 -4.39
N LYS A 322 20.22 7.40 -5.20
CA LYS A 322 20.44 7.50 -6.65
C LYS A 322 21.72 8.29 -7.00
N ARG A 323 22.20 9.17 -6.11
CA ARG A 323 23.50 9.83 -6.25
C ARG A 323 24.68 8.87 -6.03
N ALA A 324 24.59 7.99 -5.04
CA ALA A 324 25.59 6.94 -4.78
C ALA A 324 25.55 5.83 -5.85
N ASN A 325 24.36 5.39 -6.21
CA ASN A 325 24.11 4.29 -7.12
C ASN A 325 22.90 4.59 -8.03
N PRO A 326 23.11 5.19 -9.21
CA PRO A 326 22.03 5.55 -10.14
C PRO A 326 21.17 4.36 -10.58
N ASP A 327 21.77 3.16 -10.65
CA ASP A 327 21.11 1.92 -11.07
C ASP A 327 20.28 1.26 -9.95
N ALA A 328 20.33 1.79 -8.73
CA ALA A 328 19.55 1.27 -7.61
C ALA A 328 18.04 1.38 -7.85
N PHE A 329 17.30 0.37 -7.43
CA PHE A 329 15.84 0.33 -7.38
C PHE A 329 15.41 0.64 -5.94
N VAL A 330 14.50 1.58 -5.75
CA VAL A 330 14.08 2.08 -4.43
C VAL A 330 12.57 2.01 -4.33
N ILE A 331 12.07 1.32 -3.32
CA ILE A 331 10.63 1.15 -3.07
C ILE A 331 10.21 1.84 -1.78
N THR A 332 8.92 2.18 -1.68
CA THR A 332 8.34 2.64 -0.41
C THR A 332 8.48 1.56 0.64
N GLY A 333 8.42 1.92 1.92
CA GLY A 333 8.32 0.96 3.00
C GLY A 333 6.99 0.20 2.96
N GLY A 334 7.01 -1.07 3.32
CA GLY A 334 5.82 -1.93 3.36
C GLY A 334 4.68 -1.31 4.18
N VAL A 335 3.49 -1.23 3.59
CA VAL A 335 2.30 -0.65 4.23
C VAL A 335 1.44 -1.75 4.84
N ALA A 336 1.21 -1.69 6.15
CA ALA A 336 0.46 -2.66 6.95
C ALA A 336 -1.05 -2.65 6.66
N PRO A 337 -1.81 -3.72 6.97
CA PRO A 337 -3.27 -3.71 6.84
C PRO A 337 -3.91 -2.88 7.96
N ALA A 338 -4.68 -1.85 7.57
CA ALA A 338 -5.28 -0.91 8.50
C ALA A 338 -6.53 -0.21 7.93
N GLY A 339 -7.42 0.21 8.83
CA GLY A 339 -8.38 1.29 8.57
C GLY A 339 -7.78 2.67 8.88
N ASP A 340 -8.50 3.74 8.57
CA ASP A 340 -8.16 5.11 8.97
C ASP A 340 -8.68 5.44 10.39
N GLU A 341 -8.32 4.60 11.37
CA GLU A 341 -8.80 4.63 12.76
C GLU A 341 -7.70 4.27 13.78
N ASP A 342 -7.91 4.59 15.07
CA ASP A 342 -6.96 4.38 16.18
C ASP A 342 -5.52 4.90 15.95
N GLY A 343 -5.40 5.97 15.15
CA GLY A 343 -4.13 6.59 14.77
C GLY A 343 -3.41 5.91 13.62
N ASN A 344 -3.95 4.82 13.07
CA ASN A 344 -3.47 4.20 11.84
C ASN A 344 -3.90 4.99 10.60
N ILE A 345 -3.27 4.68 9.46
CA ILE A 345 -3.66 5.19 8.14
C ILE A 345 -3.86 3.99 7.22
N SER A 346 -4.98 3.93 6.52
CA SER A 346 -5.26 2.85 5.57
C SER A 346 -4.30 2.92 4.37
N PRO A 347 -3.92 1.80 3.72
CA PRO A 347 -3.03 1.85 2.56
C PRO A 347 -3.57 2.68 1.40
N ILE A 348 -4.89 2.71 1.21
CA ILE A 348 -5.57 3.57 0.25
C ILE A 348 -5.33 5.06 0.56
N THR A 349 -5.43 5.48 1.83
CA THR A 349 -5.18 6.86 2.25
C THR A 349 -3.68 7.18 2.26
N PHE A 350 -2.84 6.23 2.66
CA PHE A 350 -1.38 6.35 2.66
C PHE A 350 -0.83 6.57 1.24
N VAL A 351 -1.20 5.73 0.27
CA VAL A 351 -0.72 5.85 -1.12
C VAL A 351 -1.23 7.14 -1.78
N LYS A 352 -2.48 7.55 -1.53
CA LYS A 352 -2.96 8.89 -1.96
C LYS A 352 -2.11 10.01 -1.36
N GLY A 353 -1.73 9.89 -0.08
CA GLY A 353 -0.87 10.83 0.62
C GLY A 353 0.52 10.95 -0.03
N LEU A 354 1.16 9.84 -0.43
CA LEU A 354 2.45 9.87 -1.13
C LEU A 354 2.40 10.74 -2.40
N TYR A 355 1.36 10.58 -3.21
CA TYR A 355 1.15 11.42 -4.39
C TYR A 355 0.85 12.88 -4.02
N THR A 356 0.01 13.10 -3.01
CA THR A 356 -0.39 14.44 -2.52
C THR A 356 0.81 15.24 -2.00
N TYR A 357 1.76 14.59 -1.33
CA TYR A 357 2.98 15.22 -0.77
C TYR A 357 4.18 15.17 -1.73
N GLY A 358 3.94 14.87 -3.01
CA GLY A 358 4.95 15.00 -4.09
C GLY A 358 6.00 13.90 -4.14
N ALA A 359 5.81 12.76 -3.46
CA ALA A 359 6.78 11.66 -3.45
C ALA A 359 6.80 10.81 -4.74
N LYS A 360 5.95 11.12 -5.73
CA LYS A 360 5.79 10.36 -6.99
C LYS A 360 7.13 9.99 -7.63
N ASP A 361 8.03 10.96 -7.78
CA ASP A 361 9.30 10.75 -8.49
C ASP A 361 10.44 10.32 -7.54
N SER A 362 10.08 9.70 -6.41
CA SER A 362 10.99 9.21 -5.36
C SER A 362 10.74 7.75 -4.93
N PHE A 363 10.09 6.96 -5.79
CA PHE A 363 10.04 5.49 -5.69
C PHE A 363 9.87 4.86 -7.07
N ASP A 364 10.50 3.71 -7.30
CA ASP A 364 10.37 2.89 -8.50
C ASP A 364 9.18 1.89 -8.40
N ALA A 365 8.78 1.52 -7.17
CA ALA A 365 7.58 0.72 -6.88
C ALA A 365 7.03 1.01 -5.46
N ILE A 366 5.80 0.56 -5.18
CA ILE A 366 5.16 0.64 -3.86
C ILE A 366 5.20 -0.74 -3.20
N ALA A 367 5.52 -0.79 -1.90
CA ALA A 367 5.51 -2.01 -1.09
C ALA A 367 4.23 -2.10 -0.22
N LEU A 368 3.64 -3.29 -0.09
CA LEU A 368 2.49 -3.57 0.77
C LEU A 368 2.68 -4.86 1.56
N HIS A 369 2.15 -4.92 2.77
CA HIS A 369 2.06 -6.12 3.61
C HIS A 369 0.61 -6.57 3.73
N PRO A 370 0.10 -7.49 2.88
CA PRO A 370 -1.33 -7.79 2.88
C PRO A 370 -1.77 -8.88 3.87
N TYR A 371 -1.28 -8.83 5.12
CA TYR A 371 -1.62 -9.82 6.15
C TYR A 371 -3.14 -9.90 6.43
N THR A 372 -3.67 -11.11 6.58
CA THR A 372 -5.11 -11.34 6.86
C THR A 372 -5.41 -12.33 7.98
N TYR A 373 -4.41 -13.01 8.54
CA TYR A 373 -4.63 -14.16 9.43
C TYR A 373 -5.49 -13.81 10.66
N PRO A 374 -6.41 -14.70 11.11
CA PRO A 374 -6.78 -16.01 10.55
C PRO A 374 -7.89 -15.94 9.47
N LEU A 375 -8.15 -14.77 8.87
CA LEU A 375 -9.06 -14.65 7.72
C LEU A 375 -8.35 -15.01 6.42
N SER A 376 -9.12 -15.50 5.46
CA SER A 376 -8.67 -15.76 4.09
C SER A 376 -8.18 -14.46 3.42
N PRO A 377 -7.13 -14.49 2.57
CA PRO A 377 -6.78 -13.37 1.71
C PRO A 377 -7.89 -12.99 0.72
N THR A 378 -8.84 -13.89 0.38
CA THR A 378 -10.00 -13.58 -0.47
C THR A 378 -11.21 -13.03 0.31
N ARG A 379 -11.01 -12.54 1.54
CA ARG A 379 -12.09 -12.07 2.43
C ARG A 379 -12.47 -10.62 2.14
N ASP A 380 -13.70 -10.43 1.64
CA ASP A 380 -14.35 -9.13 1.42
C ASP A 380 -14.60 -8.41 2.76
N VAL A 381 -13.59 -7.67 3.24
CA VAL A 381 -13.60 -6.74 4.38
C VAL A 381 -12.70 -5.54 4.07
N GLU A 382 -13.05 -4.35 4.58
CA GLU A 382 -12.46 -3.08 4.13
C GLU A 382 -10.94 -2.95 4.36
N TRP A 383 -10.43 -3.46 5.48
CA TRP A 383 -9.00 -3.44 5.81
C TRP A 383 -8.17 -4.50 5.06
N ASN A 384 -8.78 -5.43 4.31
CA ASN A 384 -8.04 -6.47 3.61
C ASN A 384 -7.32 -5.90 2.39
N ASN A 385 -6.01 -5.71 2.54
CA ASN A 385 -5.12 -5.19 1.51
C ASN A 385 -5.15 -5.98 0.19
N TRP A 386 -5.45 -7.29 0.19
CA TRP A 386 -5.59 -8.07 -1.06
C TRP A 386 -6.71 -7.55 -1.96
N GLU A 387 -7.85 -7.15 -1.38
CA GLU A 387 -8.93 -6.48 -2.11
C GLU A 387 -8.56 -5.03 -2.48
N GLN A 388 -7.75 -4.35 -1.64
CA GLN A 388 -7.29 -2.99 -1.92
C GLN A 388 -6.24 -2.89 -3.04
N ILE A 389 -5.47 -3.95 -3.34
CA ILE A 389 -4.40 -3.96 -4.36
C ILE A 389 -4.87 -3.37 -5.71
N ALA A 390 -6.10 -3.68 -6.13
CA ALA A 390 -6.67 -3.17 -7.37
C ALA A 390 -7.04 -1.68 -7.31
N ASP A 391 -7.56 -1.20 -6.17
CA ASP A 391 -7.88 0.23 -5.98
C ASP A 391 -6.59 1.07 -5.76
N ILE A 392 -5.55 0.50 -5.13
CA ILE A 392 -4.18 1.06 -5.06
C ILE A 392 -3.58 1.18 -6.47
N ARG A 393 -3.74 0.14 -7.30
CA ARG A 393 -3.31 0.16 -8.70
C ARG A 393 -4.01 1.24 -9.51
N ASP A 394 -5.33 1.42 -9.33
CA ASP A 394 -6.08 2.51 -9.98
C ASP A 394 -5.58 3.90 -9.52
N ILE A 395 -5.17 4.07 -8.24
CA ILE A 395 -4.55 5.31 -7.74
C ILE A 395 -3.19 5.56 -8.42
N MET A 396 -2.33 4.55 -8.56
CA MET A 396 -1.05 4.68 -9.27
C MET A 396 -1.26 5.08 -10.74
N VAL A 397 -2.19 4.41 -11.44
CA VAL A 397 -2.52 4.70 -12.84
C VAL A 397 -3.07 6.12 -13.00
N ALA A 398 -3.94 6.58 -12.09
CA ALA A 398 -4.47 7.94 -12.10
C ALA A 398 -3.39 9.04 -11.90
N ASN A 399 -2.26 8.70 -11.27
CA ASN A 399 -1.11 9.59 -11.09
C ASN A 399 0.00 9.37 -12.15
N GLY A 400 -0.27 8.59 -13.20
CA GLY A 400 0.64 8.34 -14.32
C GLY A 400 1.60 7.16 -14.12
N ASP A 401 1.70 6.60 -12.92
CA ASP A 401 2.63 5.51 -12.54
C ASP A 401 2.19 4.12 -13.05
N SER A 402 1.50 4.07 -14.19
CA SER A 402 1.04 2.83 -14.83
C SER A 402 2.18 1.84 -15.16
N ALA A 403 3.42 2.31 -15.34
CA ALA A 403 4.59 1.48 -15.56
C ALA A 403 5.20 0.90 -14.26
N LYS A 404 4.89 1.47 -13.08
CA LYS A 404 5.38 0.98 -11.79
C LYS A 404 4.55 -0.22 -11.31
N ARG A 405 5.16 -1.05 -10.47
CA ARG A 405 4.56 -2.27 -9.89
C ARG A 405 4.26 -2.09 -8.39
N ILE A 406 3.46 -3.00 -7.84
CA ILE A 406 3.24 -3.17 -6.40
C ILE A 406 4.01 -4.41 -5.94
N TRP A 407 4.95 -4.26 -5.00
CA TRP A 407 5.69 -5.35 -4.38
C TRP A 407 4.97 -5.79 -3.10
N LEU A 408 4.89 -7.09 -2.85
CA LEU A 408 4.22 -7.64 -1.67
C LEU A 408 5.30 -8.12 -0.70
N THR A 409 5.80 -7.21 0.13
CA THR A 409 7.10 -7.34 0.82
C THR A 409 7.05 -8.17 2.10
N GLU A 410 5.87 -8.43 2.63
CA GLU A 410 5.61 -9.48 3.63
C GLU A 410 4.18 -10.02 3.49
N TYR A 411 4.02 -11.34 3.59
CA TYR A 411 2.74 -11.98 3.86
C TYR A 411 2.95 -13.34 4.51
N GLY A 412 2.06 -13.75 5.42
CA GLY A 412 2.04 -15.09 5.95
C GLY A 412 0.98 -15.29 7.02
N ALA A 413 1.06 -16.43 7.71
CA ALA A 413 0.24 -16.72 8.88
C ALA A 413 1.03 -17.59 9.89
N PRO A 414 0.91 -17.32 11.20
CA PRO A 414 1.60 -18.09 12.23
C PRO A 414 0.84 -19.39 12.50
N THR A 415 1.56 -20.49 12.75
CA THR A 415 0.97 -21.81 13.10
C THR A 415 1.04 -22.16 14.58
N GLY A 416 1.31 -21.15 15.42
CA GLY A 416 1.49 -21.26 16.87
C GLY A 416 1.51 -19.87 17.50
N GLY A 417 1.43 -19.80 18.83
CA GLY A 417 1.37 -18.55 19.57
C GLY A 417 0.70 -18.70 20.94
N PRO A 418 0.46 -17.60 21.66
CA PRO A 418 -0.10 -17.61 23.01
C PRO A 418 -1.62 -17.81 23.07
N GLY A 419 -2.34 -17.56 21.97
CA GLY A 419 -3.79 -17.72 21.85
C GLY A 419 -4.21 -19.12 21.41
N LYS A 420 -5.24 -19.19 20.57
CA LYS A 420 -5.87 -20.44 20.10
C LYS A 420 -5.57 -20.70 18.63
N ALA A 421 -5.42 -21.98 18.29
CA ALA A 421 -5.46 -22.44 16.91
C ALA A 421 -6.85 -22.20 16.30
N ARG A 422 -6.87 -21.69 15.07
CA ARG A 422 -8.07 -21.39 14.29
C ARG A 422 -8.02 -22.09 12.92
N THR A 423 -9.18 -22.44 12.40
CA THR A 423 -9.37 -22.63 10.94
C THR A 423 -9.35 -21.27 10.24
N ILE A 424 -9.37 -21.24 8.91
CA ILE A 424 -9.60 -20.01 8.15
C ILE A 424 -11.01 -19.44 8.45
N ASN A 425 -11.14 -18.11 8.39
CA ASN A 425 -12.40 -17.35 8.50
C ASN A 425 -13.23 -17.65 9.78
N PRO A 426 -12.64 -17.69 11.00
CA PRO A 426 -13.41 -17.85 12.21
C PRO A 426 -14.34 -16.65 12.45
N SER A 427 -15.48 -16.89 13.11
CA SER A 427 -16.44 -15.83 13.46
C SER A 427 -15.91 -14.83 14.49
N THR A 428 -14.97 -15.25 15.35
CA THR A 428 -14.24 -14.40 16.30
C THR A 428 -12.80 -14.88 16.46
N PHE A 429 -11.85 -13.93 16.59
CA PHE A 429 -10.44 -14.18 16.85
C PHE A 429 -9.82 -13.01 17.62
N VAL A 430 -8.63 -13.23 18.19
CA VAL A 430 -7.79 -12.18 18.79
C VAL A 430 -6.54 -12.01 17.93
N TYR A 431 -6.43 -10.90 17.20
CA TYR A 431 -5.26 -10.60 16.37
C TYR A 431 -3.98 -10.53 17.21
N GLY A 432 -2.84 -10.95 16.65
CA GLY A 432 -1.56 -11.01 17.35
C GLY A 432 -1.45 -12.06 18.48
N ALA A 433 -2.50 -12.86 18.73
CA ALA A 433 -2.49 -13.91 19.75
C ALA A 433 -3.00 -15.26 19.21
N ASP A 434 -4.16 -15.26 18.54
CA ASP A 434 -4.66 -16.43 17.83
C ASP A 434 -3.87 -16.67 16.54
N TYR A 435 -3.80 -17.94 16.14
CA TYR A 435 -2.96 -18.44 15.05
C TYR A 435 -3.72 -19.50 14.23
N VAL A 436 -3.24 -19.85 13.03
CA VAL A 436 -3.90 -20.83 12.17
C VAL A 436 -3.36 -22.25 12.38
N THR A 437 -4.07 -23.29 11.92
CA THR A 437 -3.46 -24.63 11.78
C THR A 437 -2.48 -24.65 10.60
N GLU A 438 -1.54 -25.61 10.55
CA GLU A 438 -0.61 -25.73 9.41
C GLU A 438 -1.34 -25.99 8.08
N ALA A 439 -2.48 -26.68 8.10
CA ALA A 439 -3.34 -26.87 6.92
C ALA A 439 -4.05 -25.57 6.50
N ALA A 440 -4.40 -24.70 7.45
CA ALA A 440 -4.94 -23.38 7.16
C ALA A 440 -3.86 -22.39 6.68
N GLN A 441 -2.61 -22.50 7.16
CA GLN A 441 -1.47 -21.77 6.61
C GLN A 441 -1.24 -22.13 5.13
N ASP A 442 -1.33 -23.42 4.79
CA ASP A 442 -1.21 -23.92 3.43
C ASP A 442 -2.38 -23.48 2.53
N GLN A 443 -3.63 -23.57 3.00
CA GLN A 443 -4.76 -23.01 2.25
C GLN A 443 -4.62 -21.49 2.03
N MET A 444 -4.12 -20.72 3.01
CA MET A 444 -3.81 -19.30 2.81
C MET A 444 -2.70 -19.08 1.77
N ALA A 445 -1.71 -19.98 1.67
CA ALA A 445 -0.69 -19.94 0.63
C ALA A 445 -1.28 -20.25 -0.76
N GLN A 446 -2.14 -21.25 -0.89
CA GLN A 446 -2.81 -21.61 -2.14
C GLN A 446 -3.71 -20.45 -2.64
N GLU A 447 -4.52 -19.86 -1.77
CA GLU A 447 -5.37 -18.71 -2.09
C GLU A 447 -4.53 -17.47 -2.47
N THR A 448 -3.38 -17.28 -1.82
CA THR A 448 -2.40 -16.22 -2.14
C THR A 448 -1.73 -16.42 -3.50
N VAL A 449 -1.37 -17.65 -3.85
CA VAL A 449 -0.78 -17.99 -5.16
C VAL A 449 -1.78 -17.70 -6.29
N ALA A 450 -3.06 -18.02 -6.11
CA ALA A 450 -4.11 -17.65 -7.06
C ALA A 450 -4.26 -16.13 -7.20
N LEU A 451 -4.37 -15.40 -6.08
CA LEU A 451 -4.47 -13.94 -6.06
C LEU A 451 -3.24 -13.23 -6.65
N TYR A 452 -2.05 -13.79 -6.51
CA TYR A 452 -0.84 -13.29 -7.18
C TYR A 452 -0.93 -13.47 -8.69
N THR A 453 -1.29 -14.69 -9.13
CA THR A 453 -1.37 -15.08 -10.54
C THR A 453 -2.31 -14.16 -11.33
N ASP A 454 -3.51 -13.89 -10.79
CA ASP A 454 -4.52 -12.98 -11.36
C ASP A 454 -4.02 -11.53 -11.56
N HIS A 455 -2.97 -11.11 -10.85
CA HIS A 455 -2.49 -9.72 -10.81
C HIS A 455 -1.02 -9.53 -11.22
N THR A 456 -0.35 -10.59 -11.70
CA THR A 456 1.01 -10.62 -12.27
C THR A 456 1.34 -9.44 -13.20
N SER A 457 0.37 -8.95 -13.97
CA SER A 457 0.51 -7.80 -14.89
C SER A 457 0.94 -6.48 -14.22
N TYR A 458 0.79 -6.34 -12.90
CA TYR A 458 1.25 -5.17 -12.15
C TYR A 458 1.85 -5.45 -10.76
N LEU A 459 1.93 -6.72 -10.34
CA LEU A 459 2.70 -7.12 -9.16
C LEU A 459 4.20 -7.26 -9.47
N GLY A 460 5.03 -6.92 -8.50
CA GLY A 460 6.45 -7.28 -8.42
C GLY A 460 6.64 -8.64 -7.74
N PRO A 461 7.83 -8.95 -7.21
CA PRO A 461 8.02 -10.10 -6.33
C PRO A 461 7.12 -10.05 -5.10
N PHE A 462 6.80 -11.23 -4.59
CA PHE A 462 6.00 -11.53 -3.41
C PHE A 462 6.86 -12.26 -2.39
N PHE A 463 6.85 -11.82 -1.13
CA PHE A 463 7.74 -12.30 -0.08
C PHE A 463 6.94 -12.97 1.04
N TRP A 464 7.12 -14.28 1.22
CA TRP A 464 6.50 -14.97 2.35
C TRP A 464 7.28 -14.72 3.65
N TYR A 465 6.60 -14.29 4.70
CA TYR A 465 7.09 -14.23 6.08
C TYR A 465 6.62 -15.51 6.81
N SER A 466 7.49 -16.47 7.13
CA SER A 466 8.94 -16.53 6.87
C SER A 466 9.39 -17.93 6.43
N PHE A 467 10.70 -18.13 6.20
CA PHE A 467 11.21 -19.43 5.77
C PHE A 467 11.23 -20.48 6.89
N ARG A 468 11.56 -20.09 8.12
CA ARG A 468 11.78 -21.00 9.26
C ARG A 468 11.25 -20.36 10.55
N ASP A 469 10.53 -21.15 11.34
CA ASP A 469 10.10 -20.80 12.69
C ASP A 469 11.27 -20.33 13.56
N LEU A 470 11.18 -19.11 14.09
CA LEU A 470 12.24 -18.47 14.86
C LEU A 470 12.54 -19.21 16.18
N GLY A 471 11.55 -19.92 16.72
CA GLY A 471 11.69 -20.69 17.96
C GLY A 471 10.53 -21.65 18.21
N THR A 472 10.54 -22.31 19.36
CA THR A 472 9.47 -23.25 19.79
C THR A 472 8.62 -22.71 20.94
N ALA A 473 8.94 -21.52 21.47
CA ALA A 473 8.26 -20.92 22.60
C ALA A 473 6.92 -20.29 22.18
N LYS A 474 5.80 -20.75 22.78
CA LYS A 474 4.44 -20.23 22.51
C LYS A 474 4.14 -18.85 23.12
N THR A 475 5.16 -18.06 23.43
CA THR A 475 5.06 -16.71 24.01
C THR A 475 4.69 -15.64 22.98
N SER A 476 4.94 -15.88 21.69
CA SER A 476 4.65 -14.95 20.59
C SER A 476 4.27 -15.73 19.33
N PRO A 477 3.37 -15.22 18.45
CA PRO A 477 3.14 -15.80 17.13
C PRO A 477 4.35 -15.71 16.19
N GLU A 478 5.26 -14.75 16.39
CA GLU A 478 6.47 -14.54 15.59
C GLU A 478 7.34 -15.80 15.45
N ASN A 479 7.32 -16.65 16.47
CA ASN A 479 8.05 -17.91 16.45
C ASN A 479 7.53 -18.92 15.41
N PHE A 480 6.35 -18.74 14.83
CA PHE A 480 5.62 -19.79 14.10
C PHE A 480 5.19 -19.44 12.66
N PHE A 481 5.68 -18.34 12.08
CA PHE A 481 5.40 -17.93 10.69
C PHE A 481 6.13 -18.75 9.61
N GLY A 482 7.07 -19.61 10.00
CA GLY A 482 7.89 -20.38 9.07
C GLY A 482 7.07 -21.32 8.19
N ILE A 483 7.56 -21.58 6.97
CA ILE A 483 7.13 -22.72 6.13
C ILE A 483 7.93 -24.00 6.46
N LEU A 484 9.10 -23.84 7.09
CA LEU A 484 9.79 -24.86 7.87
C LEU A 484 9.54 -24.63 9.35
N ARG A 485 9.41 -25.73 10.12
CA ARG A 485 9.45 -25.71 11.58
C ARG A 485 10.87 -25.41 12.08
N HIS A 486 11.01 -25.18 13.38
CA HIS A 486 12.29 -24.76 13.96
C HIS A 486 13.40 -25.82 13.78
N ASP A 487 13.03 -27.10 13.69
CA ASP A 487 13.90 -28.25 13.42
C ASP A 487 14.19 -28.49 11.92
N LEU A 488 13.80 -27.54 11.05
CA LEU A 488 13.84 -27.61 9.58
C LEU A 488 12.87 -28.62 8.93
N THR A 489 11.99 -29.27 9.68
CA THR A 489 10.94 -30.12 9.09
C THR A 489 9.91 -29.27 8.34
N GLN A 490 9.46 -29.72 7.17
CA GLN A 490 8.54 -28.96 6.32
C GLN A 490 7.11 -28.93 6.89
N LYS A 491 6.48 -27.75 6.86
CA LYS A 491 5.01 -27.60 6.96
C LYS A 491 4.40 -27.71 5.54
N PRO A 492 3.09 -27.99 5.38
CA PRO A 492 2.51 -28.21 4.05
C PRO A 492 2.68 -27.01 3.10
N ALA A 493 2.61 -25.78 3.62
CA ALA A 493 2.83 -24.54 2.87
C ALA A 493 4.19 -24.47 2.13
N TYR A 494 5.21 -25.21 2.58
CA TYR A 494 6.49 -25.32 1.86
C TYR A 494 6.31 -25.93 0.46
N VAL A 495 5.40 -26.89 0.29
CA VAL A 495 5.15 -27.55 -1.00
C VAL A 495 4.49 -26.57 -1.96
N THR A 496 3.37 -25.97 -1.56
CA THR A 496 2.63 -24.96 -2.33
C THR A 496 3.54 -23.81 -2.81
N LEU A 497 4.38 -23.26 -1.93
CA LEU A 497 5.26 -22.14 -2.28
C LEU A 497 6.46 -22.58 -3.14
N LYS A 498 6.96 -23.82 -2.98
CA LYS A 498 7.98 -24.39 -3.87
C LYS A 498 7.45 -24.66 -5.26
N GLU A 499 6.20 -25.10 -5.40
CA GLU A 499 5.53 -25.29 -6.70
C GLU A 499 5.26 -23.94 -7.38
N PHE A 500 4.80 -22.93 -6.63
CA PHE A 500 4.70 -21.54 -7.10
C PHE A 500 6.04 -21.00 -7.62
N ALA A 501 7.12 -21.17 -6.86
CA ALA A 501 8.46 -20.77 -7.29
C ALA A 501 8.92 -21.53 -8.55
N ALA A 502 8.66 -22.84 -8.63
CA ALA A 502 9.01 -23.66 -9.79
C ALA A 502 8.25 -23.23 -11.06
N HIS A 503 6.98 -22.84 -10.96
CA HIS A 503 6.20 -22.29 -12.07
C HIS A 503 6.84 -21.00 -12.61
N PHE A 504 6.93 -19.97 -11.76
CA PHE A 504 7.32 -18.63 -12.20
C PHE A 504 8.82 -18.47 -12.51
N ASN A 505 9.70 -19.32 -11.95
CA ASN A 505 11.12 -19.37 -12.34
C ASN A 505 11.36 -20.00 -13.74
N THR A 506 10.31 -20.44 -14.45
CA THR A 506 10.42 -21.04 -15.80
C THR A 506 9.79 -20.21 -16.92
N GLU A 507 9.30 -19.00 -16.61
CA GLU A 507 8.69 -18.03 -17.54
C GLU A 507 9.55 -16.76 -17.76
#